data_AF-A0A966R8C2-F1
#
_entry.id   AF-A0A966R8C2-F1
#
_cell.length_a   1.000
_cell.length_b   1.000
_cell.length_c   1.000
_cell.angle_alpha   90.00
_cell.angle_beta   90.00
_cell.angle_gamma   90.00
#
_symmetry.space_group_name_H-M   'P 1'
#
loop_
_entity.id
_entity.type
_entity.pdbx_description
1 polymer ?
#
loop_
_entity_poly.entity_id
_entity_poly.type
_entity_poly.pdbx_seq_one_letter_code
_entity_poly.pdbx_strand_id
1 'polypeptide(L)'
;DITVTDGLLDIANLGNQSDAITFQAATSTFVQGGSGVDTVTGSSAGDTLTLSDVETLNARGGNDTILITGDANVTIDGGSGDDSITSGSGDDSIVGGSGSDTISGGEGGDTLMGGDGADVFVFDTATDTGHVNGADQLVDYDIIFDFESGNDQLKLGFDAVDIAVDSTGNYAEARRACGGFAEAQARADGVFDSNANLQYVFQYVSSGSDVGGYLFINNDNGPSETGAYADAVIKLVGFGPSGIAAGDIIA
;
A
#
# COMPACT_ATOMS: atom_id res chain seq x y z
N ASP A 1 -21.92 -0.65 21.39
CA ASP A 1 -22.03 0.74 20.89
C ASP A 1 -21.70 1.75 21.97
N ILE A 2 -20.52 2.39 21.85
CA ILE A 2 -20.00 3.42 22.74
C ILE A 2 -19.92 4.74 21.95
N THR A 3 -20.34 5.85 22.55
CA THR A 3 -20.18 7.18 21.95
C THR A 3 -19.37 8.08 22.88
N VAL A 4 -18.29 8.65 22.36
CA VAL A 4 -17.37 9.52 23.07
C VAL A 4 -17.54 10.95 22.55
N THR A 5 -17.86 11.88 23.45
CA THR A 5 -18.28 13.24 23.06
C THR A 5 -17.26 14.33 23.36
N ASP A 6 -16.28 14.06 24.22
CA ASP A 6 -15.35 15.07 24.73
C ASP A 6 -13.89 14.85 24.30
N GLY A 7 -13.59 13.82 23.49
CA GLY A 7 -12.23 13.55 22.99
C GLY A 7 -11.21 13.18 24.07
N LEU A 8 -11.65 12.93 25.31
CA LEU A 8 -10.78 12.67 26.46
C LEU A 8 -10.53 11.18 26.73
N LEU A 9 -11.02 10.29 25.85
CA LEU A 9 -10.76 8.87 25.99
C LEU A 9 -9.33 8.56 25.54
N ASP A 10 -8.52 8.06 26.46
CA ASP A 10 -7.12 7.71 26.20
C ASP A 10 -7.00 6.25 25.72
N ILE A 11 -7.79 5.34 26.31
CA ILE A 11 -7.79 3.91 25.98
C ILE A 11 -9.22 3.35 26.00
N ALA A 12 -9.59 2.63 24.94
CA ALA A 12 -10.78 1.79 24.86
C ALA A 12 -10.40 0.30 24.77
N ASN A 13 -11.14 -0.58 25.45
CA ASN A 13 -11.05 -2.03 25.30
C ASN A 13 -12.48 -2.56 25.12
N LEU A 14 -12.78 -3.16 23.98
CA LEU A 14 -14.14 -3.52 23.58
C LEU A 14 -14.51 -4.95 24.01
N GLY A 15 -13.55 -5.88 23.97
CA GLY A 15 -13.61 -7.14 24.70
C GLY A 15 -13.71 -8.35 23.79
N ASN A 16 -14.78 -9.15 23.92
CA ASN A 16 -14.91 -10.43 23.20
C ASN A 16 -16.22 -10.53 22.38
N GLN A 17 -16.79 -9.39 22.02
CA GLN A 17 -17.97 -9.32 21.17
C GLN A 17 -17.68 -8.36 20.01
N SER A 18 -18.52 -8.39 18.99
CA SER A 18 -18.53 -7.31 17.99
C SER A 18 -19.04 -6.03 18.63
N ASP A 19 -18.19 -5.03 18.68
CA ASP A 19 -18.47 -3.73 19.28
C ASP A 19 -18.28 -2.59 18.29
N ALA A 20 -18.92 -1.46 18.59
CA ALA A 20 -18.78 -0.24 17.82
C ALA A 20 -18.48 0.93 18.75
N ILE A 21 -17.50 1.76 18.40
CA ILE A 21 -17.18 3.01 19.08
C ILE A 21 -17.20 4.18 18.10
N THR A 22 -17.78 5.30 18.51
CA THR A 22 -17.85 6.53 17.71
C THR A 22 -17.35 7.73 18.49
N PHE A 23 -16.43 8.48 17.89
CA PHE A 23 -15.95 9.77 18.38
C PHE A 23 -16.73 10.93 17.72
N GLN A 24 -17.06 11.96 18.48
CA GLN A 24 -17.78 13.15 18.00
C GLN A 24 -16.93 14.42 18.00
N ALA A 25 -15.71 14.33 18.50
CA ALA A 25 -14.73 15.41 18.53
C ALA A 25 -13.34 14.80 18.31
N ALA A 26 -12.40 15.65 17.90
CA ALA A 26 -10.99 15.29 17.73
C ALA A 26 -10.50 14.47 18.92
N THR A 27 -9.93 13.30 18.66
CA THR A 27 -9.48 12.36 19.67
C THR A 27 -8.02 11.95 19.45
N SER A 28 -7.35 11.54 20.53
CA SER A 28 -6.06 10.87 20.47
C SER A 28 -6.15 9.67 21.40
N THR A 29 -6.35 8.48 20.86
CA THR A 29 -6.72 7.31 21.67
C THR A 29 -6.12 6.02 21.12
N PHE A 30 -5.94 5.07 22.03
CA PHE A 30 -5.72 3.67 21.69
C PHE A 30 -7.03 2.88 21.81
N VAL A 31 -7.39 2.06 20.82
CA VAL A 31 -8.56 1.17 20.86
C VAL A 31 -8.12 -0.27 20.65
N GLN A 32 -8.46 -1.14 21.59
CA GLN A 32 -8.36 -2.60 21.46
C GLN A 32 -9.77 -3.14 21.20
N GLY A 33 -10.04 -3.68 20.01
CA GLY A 33 -11.33 -4.33 19.72
C GLY A 33 -11.44 -5.66 20.46
N GLY A 34 -10.49 -6.55 20.22
CA GLY A 34 -10.37 -7.84 20.89
C GLY A 34 -10.96 -8.95 20.02
N SER A 35 -11.78 -9.85 20.59
CA SER A 35 -12.46 -10.84 19.75
C SER A 35 -13.78 -10.31 19.25
N GLY A 36 -14.06 -10.44 17.97
CA GLY A 36 -15.32 -9.96 17.43
C GLY A 36 -15.15 -9.49 16.01
N VAL A 37 -16.04 -8.57 15.62
CA VAL A 37 -15.85 -7.72 14.45
C VAL A 37 -16.13 -6.33 14.96
N ASP A 38 -15.08 -5.55 15.10
CA ASP A 38 -15.07 -4.29 15.81
C ASP A 38 -15.00 -3.13 14.83
N THR A 39 -15.82 -2.11 15.10
CA THR A 39 -15.93 -0.93 14.26
C THR A 39 -15.55 0.32 15.04
N VAL A 40 -14.61 1.08 14.49
CA VAL A 40 -14.24 2.41 14.98
C VAL A 40 -14.75 3.44 13.99
N THR A 41 -15.35 4.50 14.51
CA THR A 41 -15.75 5.66 13.71
C THR A 41 -15.17 6.94 14.31
N GLY A 42 -14.37 7.65 13.53
CA GLY A 42 -13.78 8.93 13.87
C GLY A 42 -14.79 10.08 13.92
N SER A 43 -14.26 11.26 14.16
CA SER A 43 -14.98 12.53 14.23
C SER A 43 -14.93 13.26 12.89
N SER A 44 -15.34 14.54 12.83
CA SER A 44 -15.16 15.36 11.62
C SER A 44 -13.99 16.34 11.76
N ALA A 45 -13.09 16.06 12.70
CA ALA A 45 -11.89 16.81 13.00
C ALA A 45 -10.73 15.82 13.09
N GLY A 46 -9.50 16.30 12.91
CA GLY A 46 -8.32 15.43 12.89
C GLY A 46 -8.18 14.60 14.16
N ASP A 47 -8.17 13.29 13.99
CA ASP A 47 -8.04 12.26 14.99
C ASP A 47 -6.64 11.61 14.95
N THR A 48 -6.18 11.11 16.08
CA THR A 48 -5.00 10.25 16.18
C THR A 48 -5.44 8.92 16.77
N LEU A 49 -5.55 7.92 15.92
CA LEU A 49 -6.12 6.61 16.26
C LEU A 49 -5.02 5.55 16.18
N THR A 50 -4.70 4.95 17.32
CA THR A 50 -3.93 3.69 17.34
C THR A 50 -4.90 2.55 17.63
N LEU A 51 -4.98 1.58 16.74
CA LEU A 51 -5.97 0.50 16.81
C LEU A 51 -5.27 -0.86 16.86
N SER A 52 -5.85 -1.79 17.61
CA SER A 52 -5.47 -3.20 17.56
C SER A 52 -6.71 -4.07 17.60
N ASP A 53 -6.69 -5.18 16.86
CA ASP A 53 -7.82 -6.11 16.76
C ASP A 53 -9.12 -5.36 16.35
N VAL A 54 -9.05 -4.48 15.35
CA VAL A 54 -10.19 -3.73 14.81
C VAL A 54 -10.29 -3.98 13.31
N GLU A 55 -11.44 -4.44 12.84
CA GLU A 55 -11.63 -4.85 11.44
C GLU A 55 -12.22 -3.74 10.55
N THR A 56 -12.81 -2.69 11.13
CA THR A 56 -13.40 -1.61 10.33
C THR A 56 -13.15 -0.24 10.95
N LEU A 57 -12.61 0.67 10.16
CA LEU A 57 -12.44 2.08 10.49
C LEU A 57 -13.09 2.98 9.43
N ASN A 58 -13.85 3.96 9.89
CA ASN A 58 -14.25 5.12 9.09
C ASN A 58 -13.83 6.39 9.86
N ALA A 59 -12.78 7.07 9.42
CA ALA A 59 -12.23 8.23 10.12
C ALA A 59 -13.02 9.51 9.82
N ARG A 60 -13.77 9.52 8.71
CA ARG A 60 -14.70 10.55 8.22
C ARG A 60 -14.00 11.80 7.71
N GLY A 61 -13.39 12.60 8.57
CA GLY A 61 -12.67 13.75 8.05
C GLY A 61 -12.05 14.63 9.10
N GLY A 62 -11.27 15.59 8.64
CA GLY A 62 -10.12 16.06 9.40
C GLY A 62 -8.86 15.43 8.82
N ASN A 63 -7.71 15.93 9.22
CA ASN A 63 -6.44 15.30 8.84
C ASN A 63 -6.13 14.26 9.92
N ASP A 64 -6.33 12.99 9.59
CA ASP A 64 -6.29 11.90 10.53
C ASP A 64 -4.90 11.22 10.53
N THR A 65 -4.48 10.71 11.69
CA THR A 65 -3.30 9.86 11.82
C THR A 65 -3.74 8.51 12.36
N ILE A 66 -3.65 7.49 11.53
CA ILE A 66 -4.18 6.15 11.78
C ILE A 66 -3.01 5.17 11.78
N LEU A 67 -2.88 4.43 12.88
CA LEU A 67 -1.96 3.31 13.00
C LEU A 67 -2.74 2.09 13.47
N ILE A 68 -2.81 1.06 12.64
CA ILE A 68 -3.36 -0.24 13.03
C ILE A 68 -2.21 -1.21 13.30
N THR A 69 -2.36 -1.99 14.36
CA THR A 69 -1.42 -3.01 14.77
C THR A 69 -2.14 -4.35 14.87
N GLY A 70 -1.48 -5.43 14.46
CA GLY A 70 -2.07 -6.78 14.45
C GLY A 70 -2.02 -7.40 13.07
N ASP A 71 -2.71 -8.52 12.92
CA ASP A 71 -2.71 -9.39 11.75
C ASP A 71 -4.11 -9.63 11.16
N ALA A 72 -5.08 -8.82 11.56
CA ALA A 72 -6.46 -8.89 11.06
C ALA A 72 -6.58 -8.12 9.75
N ASN A 73 -7.30 -8.68 8.78
CA ASN A 73 -7.71 -7.94 7.59
C ASN A 73 -8.65 -6.79 7.98
N VAL A 74 -8.32 -5.58 7.56
CA VAL A 74 -9.03 -4.36 7.92
C VAL A 74 -9.61 -3.67 6.69
N THR A 75 -10.79 -3.07 6.87
CA THR A 75 -11.33 -2.08 5.93
C THR A 75 -11.21 -0.68 6.53
N ILE A 76 -10.52 0.22 5.83
CA ILE A 76 -10.28 1.60 6.25
C ILE A 76 -10.85 2.57 5.20
N ASP A 77 -11.57 3.58 5.69
CA ASP A 77 -11.99 4.77 4.94
C ASP A 77 -11.50 6.00 5.72
N GLY A 78 -10.47 6.68 5.19
CA GLY A 78 -9.89 7.91 5.78
C GLY A 78 -10.88 9.06 5.73
N GLY A 79 -11.46 9.28 4.55
CA GLY A 79 -12.57 10.20 4.36
C GLY A 79 -12.10 11.52 3.76
N SER A 80 -12.21 12.64 4.48
CA SER A 80 -11.83 13.95 3.94
C SER A 80 -10.79 14.67 4.78
N GLY A 81 -9.69 15.06 4.17
CA GLY A 81 -8.55 15.70 4.81
C GLY A 81 -7.27 15.05 4.31
N ASP A 82 -6.12 15.58 4.74
CA ASP A 82 -4.85 14.95 4.39
C ASP A 82 -4.53 13.89 5.46
N ASP A 83 -4.76 12.62 5.14
CA ASP A 83 -4.71 11.52 6.10
C ASP A 83 -3.36 10.76 6.02
N SER A 84 -2.91 10.27 7.18
CA SER A 84 -1.75 9.38 7.29
C SER A 84 -2.23 8.03 7.81
N ILE A 85 -2.27 7.04 6.93
CA ILE A 85 -2.80 5.70 7.20
C ILE A 85 -1.66 4.68 7.13
N THR A 86 -1.48 3.93 8.22
CA THR A 86 -0.59 2.77 8.25
C THR A 86 -1.36 1.61 8.86
N SER A 87 -1.58 0.56 8.08
CA SER A 87 -2.20 -0.67 8.58
C SER A 87 -1.15 -1.70 8.99
N GLY A 88 -1.62 -2.84 9.49
CA GLY A 88 -0.81 -3.90 10.09
C GLY A 88 -0.45 -5.00 9.10
N SER A 89 -0.38 -6.24 9.58
CA SER A 89 -0.39 -7.40 8.70
C SER A 89 -1.85 -7.78 8.34
N GLY A 90 -2.04 -8.57 7.29
CA GLY A 90 -3.35 -9.00 6.80
C GLY A 90 -3.62 -8.48 5.39
N ASP A 91 -4.64 -9.00 4.71
CA ASP A 91 -5.02 -8.46 3.39
C ASP A 91 -6.01 -7.31 3.62
N ASP A 92 -5.52 -6.08 3.59
CA ASP A 92 -6.27 -4.88 3.94
C ASP A 92 -6.92 -4.20 2.72
N SER A 93 -7.99 -3.46 2.98
CA SER A 93 -8.68 -2.63 1.99
C SER A 93 -8.71 -1.18 2.49
N ILE A 94 -7.92 -0.32 1.87
CA ILE A 94 -7.72 1.06 2.32
C ILE A 94 -8.16 2.04 1.24
N VAL A 95 -9.00 3.01 1.64
CA VAL A 95 -9.35 4.19 0.84
C VAL A 95 -8.90 5.43 1.62
N GLY A 96 -8.03 6.24 1.03
CA GLY A 96 -7.62 7.54 1.57
C GLY A 96 -8.81 8.51 1.59
N GLY A 97 -9.32 8.81 0.40
CA GLY A 97 -10.57 9.53 0.22
C GLY A 97 -10.37 10.82 -0.54
N SER A 98 -10.40 11.97 0.13
CA SER A 98 -10.18 13.27 -0.51
C SER A 98 -9.19 14.08 0.30
N GLY A 99 -8.20 14.68 -0.37
CA GLY A 99 -7.04 15.29 0.28
C GLY A 99 -5.77 14.61 -0.19
N SER A 100 -4.61 15.08 0.27
CA SER A 100 -3.33 14.44 -0.07
C SER A 100 -2.98 13.40 0.99
N ASP A 101 -3.24 12.13 0.67
CA ASP A 101 -3.13 11.04 1.64
C ASP A 101 -1.78 10.34 1.57
N THR A 102 -1.33 9.80 2.70
CA THR A 102 -0.17 8.90 2.78
C THR A 102 -0.65 7.55 3.30
N ILE A 103 -0.52 6.51 2.48
CA ILE A 103 -1.10 5.19 2.73
C ILE A 103 0.00 4.13 2.73
N SER A 104 0.04 3.31 3.78
CA SER A 104 0.85 2.09 3.84
C SER A 104 -0.06 0.93 4.23
N GLY A 105 -0.15 -0.08 3.37
CA GLY A 105 -0.95 -1.29 3.57
C GLY A 105 -0.35 -2.16 4.68
N GLY A 106 0.94 -2.44 4.60
CA GLY A 106 1.67 -3.16 5.65
C GLY A 106 2.17 -4.50 5.14
N GLU A 107 1.85 -5.61 5.81
CA GLU A 107 2.21 -6.94 5.32
C GLU A 107 0.97 -7.67 4.80
N GLY A 108 0.96 -8.13 3.56
CA GLY A 108 -0.16 -8.90 3.01
C GLY A 108 -0.42 -8.55 1.55
N GLY A 109 -1.59 -8.93 1.04
CA GLY A 109 -2.04 -8.55 -0.30
C GLY A 109 -3.04 -7.42 -0.23
N ASP A 110 -2.55 -6.18 -0.15
CA ASP A 110 -3.40 -5.05 0.14
C ASP A 110 -4.09 -4.48 -1.10
N THR A 111 -5.28 -3.94 -0.90
CA THR A 111 -6.03 -3.19 -1.90
C THR A 111 -6.11 -1.73 -1.48
N LEU A 112 -5.43 -0.87 -2.25
CA LEU A 112 -5.23 0.53 -1.91
C LEU A 112 -5.92 1.44 -2.95
N MET A 113 -6.53 2.51 -2.47
CA MET A 113 -7.11 3.60 -3.25
C MET A 113 -6.75 4.93 -2.60
N GLY A 114 -6.10 5.82 -3.35
CA GLY A 114 -5.74 7.15 -2.86
C GLY A 114 -6.97 8.06 -2.81
N GLY A 115 -7.70 8.11 -3.92
CA GLY A 115 -8.88 8.93 -4.11
C GLY A 115 -8.57 10.28 -4.77
N ASP A 116 -9.24 11.33 -4.32
CA ASP A 116 -9.09 12.67 -4.88
C ASP A 116 -7.90 13.38 -4.20
N GLY A 117 -6.78 13.54 -4.88
CA GLY A 117 -5.66 14.27 -4.31
C GLY A 117 -4.34 13.95 -4.96
N ALA A 118 -3.25 14.37 -4.35
CA ALA A 118 -1.91 13.91 -4.72
C ALA A 118 -1.43 13.00 -3.59
N ASP A 119 -1.45 11.69 -3.84
CA ASP A 119 -1.33 10.68 -2.79
C ASP A 119 0.03 10.00 -2.80
N VAL A 120 0.43 9.46 -1.65
CA VAL A 120 1.69 8.74 -1.49
C VAL A 120 1.43 7.35 -0.94
N PHE A 121 1.69 6.32 -1.74
CA PHE A 121 1.65 4.93 -1.31
C PHE A 121 3.04 4.50 -0.85
N VAL A 122 3.17 4.09 0.40
CA VAL A 122 4.45 3.79 1.06
C VAL A 122 4.60 2.28 1.22
N PHE A 123 5.67 1.74 0.65
CA PHE A 123 6.03 0.33 0.70
C PHE A 123 7.34 0.15 1.46
N ASP A 124 7.31 -0.56 2.58
CA ASP A 124 8.52 -0.93 3.31
C ASP A 124 9.07 -2.25 2.76
N THR A 125 10.08 -2.15 1.91
CA THR A 125 10.73 -3.32 1.28
C THR A 125 11.32 -4.35 2.25
N ALA A 126 11.37 -4.09 3.57
CA ALA A 126 11.79 -5.05 4.59
C ALA A 126 10.64 -5.90 5.16
N THR A 127 9.39 -5.44 5.08
CA THR A 127 8.20 -6.10 5.66
C THR A 127 7.10 -6.34 4.62
N ASP A 128 6.95 -5.42 3.67
CA ASP A 128 5.95 -5.38 2.60
C ASP A 128 6.35 -6.23 1.38
N THR A 129 7.06 -7.33 1.63
CA THR A 129 7.49 -8.24 0.57
C THR A 129 6.42 -9.30 0.39
N GLY A 130 5.55 -9.11 -0.60
CA GLY A 130 4.73 -10.18 -1.17
C GLY A 130 5.58 -11.42 -1.37
N HIS A 131 5.45 -12.39 -0.46
CA HIS A 131 6.46 -13.42 -0.25
C HIS A 131 6.51 -14.33 -1.47
N VAL A 132 7.57 -14.19 -2.28
CA VAL A 132 7.93 -15.20 -3.26
C VAL A 132 8.29 -16.45 -2.46
N ASN A 133 7.37 -17.41 -2.37
CA ASN A 133 7.74 -18.71 -1.84
C ASN A 133 8.91 -19.25 -2.69
N GLY A 134 9.79 -20.10 -2.13
CA GLY A 134 10.94 -20.69 -2.84
C GLY A 134 10.60 -21.59 -4.05
N ALA A 135 9.39 -21.45 -4.61
CA ALA A 135 8.92 -21.98 -5.88
C ALA A 135 8.47 -20.89 -6.87
N ASP A 136 8.82 -19.61 -6.65
CA ASP A 136 8.60 -18.53 -7.62
C ASP A 136 7.12 -18.38 -8.02
N GLN A 137 6.24 -18.35 -7.00
CA GLN A 137 4.84 -18.00 -7.17
C GLN A 137 4.56 -16.78 -6.29
N LEU A 138 4.38 -15.63 -6.93
CA LEU A 138 3.81 -14.44 -6.30
C LEU A 138 2.36 -14.77 -5.92
N VAL A 139 2.19 -15.15 -4.65
CA VAL A 139 0.88 -15.50 -4.08
C VAL A 139 0.20 -14.31 -3.42
N ASP A 140 0.94 -13.22 -3.23
CA ASP A 140 0.50 -12.02 -2.53
C ASP A 140 1.21 -10.80 -3.12
N TYR A 141 0.45 -9.77 -3.50
CA TYR A 141 0.98 -8.48 -3.95
C TYR A 141 -0.08 -7.39 -3.79
N ASP A 142 0.40 -6.18 -3.57
CA ASP A 142 -0.45 -5.02 -3.41
C ASP A 142 -1.03 -4.52 -4.73
N ILE A 143 -2.25 -4.00 -4.64
CA ILE A 143 -3.02 -3.50 -5.77
C ILE A 143 -3.44 -2.07 -5.48
N ILE A 144 -2.93 -1.13 -6.29
CA ILE A 144 -3.43 0.25 -6.30
C ILE A 144 -4.44 0.40 -7.43
N PHE A 145 -5.67 0.78 -7.09
CA PHE A 145 -6.78 0.79 -8.05
C PHE A 145 -6.88 2.05 -8.91
N ASP A 146 -6.36 3.18 -8.44
CA ASP A 146 -6.62 4.50 -9.00
C ASP A 146 -5.37 5.37 -9.20
N PHE A 147 -4.16 4.80 -9.09
CA PHE A 147 -2.90 5.54 -9.22
C PHE A 147 -2.86 6.49 -10.43
N GLU A 148 -2.69 7.79 -10.18
CA GLU A 148 -2.64 8.87 -11.15
C GLU A 148 -1.20 9.34 -11.43
N SER A 149 -0.63 8.88 -12.55
CA SER A 149 0.73 9.27 -12.97
C SER A 149 0.91 10.80 -13.06
N GLY A 150 2.01 11.30 -12.50
CA GLY A 150 2.34 12.72 -12.44
C GLY A 150 1.59 13.49 -11.34
N ASN A 151 0.76 12.82 -10.56
CA ASN A 151 0.04 13.36 -9.41
C ASN A 151 0.38 12.55 -8.14
N ASP A 152 0.24 11.23 -8.21
CA ASP A 152 0.53 10.32 -7.11
C ASP A 152 1.98 9.82 -7.11
N GLN A 153 2.41 9.30 -5.96
CA GLN A 153 3.75 8.78 -5.75
C GLN A 153 3.74 7.40 -5.09
N LEU A 154 4.67 6.55 -5.52
CA LEU A 154 5.08 5.32 -4.86
C LEU A 154 6.38 5.59 -4.13
N LYS A 155 6.34 5.53 -2.80
CA LYS A 155 7.52 5.63 -1.96
C LYS A 155 8.02 4.22 -1.63
N LEU A 156 9.19 3.88 -2.14
CA LEU A 156 9.82 2.60 -1.89
C LEU A 156 10.85 2.76 -0.77
N GLY A 157 10.88 1.85 0.21
CA GLY A 157 11.71 1.89 1.42
C GLY A 157 13.24 1.79 1.23
N PHE A 158 13.79 2.25 0.10
CA PHE A 158 15.22 2.25 -0.18
C PHE A 158 15.91 3.50 0.41
N ASP A 159 17.07 3.32 1.04
CA ASP A 159 17.90 4.43 1.57
C ASP A 159 18.31 5.46 0.50
N ALA A 160 18.39 5.02 -0.76
CA ALA A 160 18.48 5.85 -1.95
C ALA A 160 17.89 5.07 -3.13
N VAL A 161 17.08 5.76 -3.93
CA VAL A 161 16.57 5.24 -5.21
C VAL A 161 17.66 5.44 -6.27
N ASP A 162 18.52 4.43 -6.44
CA ASP A 162 19.63 4.45 -7.41
C ASP A 162 19.12 3.91 -8.75
N ILE A 163 18.57 4.80 -9.58
CA ILE A 163 17.98 4.40 -10.86
C ILE A 163 18.83 4.89 -12.02
N ALA A 164 19.25 3.95 -12.86
CA ALA A 164 19.54 4.25 -14.26
C ALA A 164 18.22 4.35 -15.05
N VAL A 165 17.49 5.46 -14.90
CA VAL A 165 16.33 5.79 -15.75
C VAL A 165 16.80 6.43 -17.06
N ASP A 166 16.07 6.21 -18.15
CA ASP A 166 16.15 7.14 -19.28
C ASP A 166 15.55 8.51 -18.92
N SER A 167 15.59 9.49 -19.83
CA SER A 167 15.04 10.83 -19.59
C SER A 167 13.52 10.87 -19.35
N THR A 168 12.84 9.71 -19.34
CA THR A 168 11.42 9.55 -19.05
C THR A 168 11.15 8.79 -17.76
N GLY A 169 12.17 8.50 -16.94
CA GLY A 169 11.97 7.81 -15.66
C GLY A 169 11.84 6.29 -15.77
N ASN A 170 12.09 5.71 -16.96
CA ASN A 170 11.84 4.29 -17.23
C ASN A 170 13.12 3.52 -17.58
N TYR A 171 13.20 2.25 -17.20
CA TYR A 171 14.07 1.30 -17.88
C TYR A 171 13.50 1.06 -19.29
N ALA A 172 14.34 1.22 -20.33
CA ALA A 172 13.96 1.39 -21.74
C ALA A 172 13.11 0.24 -22.37
N GLU A 173 12.90 -0.85 -21.65
CA GLU A 173 12.20 -2.05 -22.11
C GLU A 173 10.71 -2.11 -21.77
N ALA A 174 10.21 -1.31 -20.83
CA ALA A 174 8.83 -1.28 -20.35
C ALA A 174 7.73 -1.06 -21.42
N ARG A 175 8.10 -0.66 -22.64
CA ARG A 175 7.16 -0.30 -23.72
C ARG A 175 6.61 -1.49 -24.52
N ARG A 176 7.18 -2.68 -24.37
CA ARG A 176 6.68 -3.87 -25.04
C ARG A 176 5.69 -4.57 -24.13
N ALA A 177 4.43 -4.63 -24.56
CA ALA A 177 3.39 -5.28 -23.79
C ALA A 177 3.64 -6.79 -23.68
N CYS A 178 3.40 -7.31 -22.47
CA CYS A 178 3.39 -8.73 -22.16
C CYS A 178 1.98 -9.31 -22.40
N GLY A 179 1.92 -10.57 -22.80
CA GLY A 179 0.69 -11.32 -23.01
C GLY A 179 0.03 -11.82 -21.73
N GLY A 180 0.74 -11.76 -20.60
CA GLY A 180 0.27 -12.16 -19.28
C GLY A 180 1.32 -11.89 -18.20
N PHE A 181 0.93 -12.08 -16.93
CA PHE A 181 1.78 -11.86 -15.76
C PHE A 181 3.09 -12.66 -15.77
N ALA A 182 3.03 -13.97 -16.06
CA ALA A 182 4.22 -14.81 -16.10
C ALA A 182 5.26 -14.36 -17.15
N GLU A 183 4.82 -13.77 -18.27
CA GLU A 183 5.74 -13.18 -19.25
C GLU A 183 6.33 -11.85 -18.75
N ALA A 184 5.54 -11.05 -18.02
CA ALA A 184 6.02 -9.82 -17.39
C ALA A 184 7.09 -10.12 -16.33
N GLN A 185 6.85 -11.12 -15.47
CA GLN A 185 7.78 -11.55 -14.43
C GLN A 185 9.09 -12.07 -15.02
N ALA A 186 9.04 -13.06 -15.93
CA ALA A 186 10.24 -13.60 -16.55
C ALA A 186 11.07 -12.54 -17.30
N ARG A 187 10.43 -11.48 -17.78
CA ARG A 187 11.12 -10.35 -18.41
C ARG A 187 11.76 -9.41 -17.39
N ALA A 188 11.09 -9.12 -16.29
CA ALA A 188 11.67 -8.33 -15.20
C ALA A 188 12.91 -9.03 -14.63
N ASP A 189 12.83 -10.34 -14.36
CA ASP A 189 13.95 -11.15 -13.88
C ASP A 189 15.14 -11.08 -14.85
N GLY A 190 14.89 -11.23 -16.16
CA GLY A 190 15.96 -11.11 -17.16
C GLY A 190 16.63 -9.73 -17.22
N VAL A 191 15.91 -8.67 -16.83
CA VAL A 191 16.45 -7.32 -16.69
C VAL A 191 17.32 -7.20 -15.44
N PHE A 192 16.86 -7.72 -14.29
CA PHE A 192 17.63 -7.75 -13.05
C PHE A 192 18.92 -8.58 -13.19
N ASP A 193 18.85 -9.74 -13.84
CA ASP A 193 20.02 -10.58 -14.17
C ASP A 193 21.06 -9.83 -15.03
N SER A 194 20.59 -8.95 -15.91
CA SER A 194 21.44 -8.16 -16.81
C SER A 194 22.02 -6.90 -16.15
N ASN A 195 21.40 -6.42 -15.09
CA ASN A 195 21.81 -5.24 -14.34
C ASN A 195 21.38 -5.34 -12.86
N ALA A 196 22.24 -5.93 -12.05
CA ALA A 196 22.03 -6.13 -10.62
C ALA A 196 21.94 -4.84 -9.78
N ASN A 197 22.17 -3.66 -10.38
CA ASN A 197 22.00 -2.39 -9.69
C ASN A 197 20.59 -1.80 -9.87
N LEU A 198 19.71 -2.43 -10.65
CA LEU A 198 18.34 -1.97 -10.81
C LEU A 198 17.49 -2.42 -9.63
N GLN A 199 16.88 -1.45 -8.95
CA GLN A 199 15.96 -1.70 -7.84
C GLN A 199 14.53 -1.99 -8.30
N TYR A 200 14.13 -1.59 -9.51
CA TYR A 200 12.79 -1.89 -10.01
C TYR A 200 12.68 -1.89 -11.54
N VAL A 201 11.65 -2.57 -12.05
CA VAL A 201 11.30 -2.65 -13.48
C VAL A 201 9.78 -2.58 -13.64
N PHE A 202 9.30 -1.67 -14.49
CA PHE A 202 7.89 -1.63 -14.87
C PHE A 202 7.62 -2.53 -16.08
N GLN A 203 6.54 -3.31 -16.03
CA GLN A 203 6.00 -4.07 -17.16
C GLN A 203 4.51 -3.81 -17.32
N TYR A 204 4.05 -3.84 -18.57
CA TYR A 204 2.63 -3.69 -18.90
C TYR A 204 2.07 -4.99 -19.47
N VAL A 205 1.02 -5.53 -18.86
CA VAL A 205 0.26 -6.68 -19.36
C VAL A 205 -0.95 -6.18 -20.13
N SER A 206 -1.00 -6.48 -21.43
CA SER A 206 -2.03 -5.94 -22.35
C SER A 206 -3.21 -6.87 -22.64
N SER A 207 -3.13 -8.11 -22.19
CA SER A 207 -4.13 -9.14 -22.48
C SER A 207 -4.19 -10.18 -21.36
N GLY A 208 -5.29 -10.91 -21.30
CA GLY A 208 -5.54 -11.93 -20.27
C GLY A 208 -6.48 -11.41 -19.17
N SER A 209 -6.54 -12.15 -18.06
CA SER A 209 -7.29 -11.77 -16.85
C SER A 209 -6.63 -10.64 -16.07
N ASP A 210 -5.32 -10.47 -16.23
CA ASP A 210 -4.46 -9.67 -15.36
C ASP A 210 -3.90 -8.46 -16.10
N VAL A 211 -4.77 -7.74 -16.81
CA VAL A 211 -4.39 -6.51 -17.53
C VAL A 211 -4.05 -5.41 -16.52
N GLY A 212 -2.92 -4.74 -16.72
CA GLY A 212 -2.47 -3.65 -15.85
C GLY A 212 -0.97 -3.38 -15.93
N GLY A 213 -0.53 -2.37 -15.19
CA GLY A 213 0.88 -2.11 -14.92
C GLY A 213 1.37 -2.92 -13.74
N TYR A 214 2.62 -3.37 -13.81
CA TYR A 214 3.27 -4.13 -12.75
C TYR A 214 4.64 -3.51 -12.49
N LEU A 215 4.87 -3.10 -11.26
CA LEU A 215 6.17 -2.68 -10.79
C LEU A 215 6.83 -3.86 -10.07
N PHE A 216 7.84 -4.45 -10.70
CA PHE A 216 8.68 -5.47 -10.08
C PHE A 216 9.80 -4.79 -9.34
N ILE A 217 10.05 -5.19 -8.11
CA ILE A 217 11.02 -4.57 -7.21
C ILE A 217 12.08 -5.62 -6.86
N ASN A 218 13.33 -5.21 -6.85
CA ASN A 218 14.47 -6.00 -6.41
C ASN A 218 15.17 -5.26 -5.25
N ASN A 219 15.21 -5.89 -4.09
CA ASN A 219 15.82 -5.46 -2.84
C ASN A 219 17.11 -6.26 -2.51
N ASP A 220 17.78 -6.82 -3.52
CA ASP A 220 19.04 -7.56 -3.39
C ASP A 220 20.20 -6.65 -2.95
N ASN A 221 20.27 -6.34 -1.66
CA ASN A 221 21.48 -5.84 -0.99
C ASN A 221 22.43 -6.99 -0.56
N GLY A 222 22.26 -8.22 -1.09
CA GLY A 222 23.03 -9.41 -0.70
C GLY A 222 23.61 -10.21 -1.89
N PRO A 223 24.85 -10.72 -1.83
CA PRO A 223 25.50 -11.41 -2.95
C PRO A 223 25.14 -12.91 -3.07
N SER A 224 23.95 -13.39 -2.66
CA SER A 224 23.74 -14.84 -2.51
C SER A 224 22.38 -15.45 -2.82
N GLU A 225 21.46 -14.78 -3.50
CA GLU A 225 20.36 -15.52 -4.14
C GLU A 225 20.84 -16.02 -5.51
N THR A 226 20.84 -17.33 -5.72
CA THR A 226 21.16 -17.90 -7.03
C THR A 226 19.99 -17.65 -7.98
N GLY A 227 20.01 -16.49 -8.64
CA GLY A 227 19.02 -15.98 -9.61
C GLY A 227 18.46 -14.64 -9.14
N ALA A 228 18.53 -13.59 -9.98
CA ALA A 228 18.06 -12.24 -9.64
C ALA A 228 16.55 -12.14 -9.91
N TYR A 229 15.75 -12.63 -8.98
CA TYR A 229 14.30 -12.61 -9.05
C TYR A 229 13.75 -11.29 -8.48
N ALA A 230 12.58 -10.86 -8.93
CA ALA A 230 11.85 -9.79 -8.23
C ALA A 230 11.50 -10.24 -6.79
N ASP A 231 11.81 -9.42 -5.79
CA ASP A 231 11.50 -9.67 -4.38
C ASP A 231 10.07 -9.25 -4.00
N ALA A 232 9.53 -8.25 -4.71
CA ALA A 232 8.18 -7.75 -4.50
C ALA A 232 7.55 -7.26 -5.81
N VAL A 233 6.23 -7.20 -5.84
CA VAL A 233 5.46 -6.68 -6.98
C VAL A 233 4.35 -5.79 -6.48
N ILE A 234 4.10 -4.70 -7.20
CA ILE A 234 2.92 -3.85 -7.02
C ILE A 234 2.15 -3.80 -8.34
N LYS A 235 0.85 -4.01 -8.28
CA LYS A 235 -0.05 -3.87 -9.43
C LYS A 235 -0.70 -2.49 -9.45
N LEU A 236 -0.55 -1.80 -10.57
CA LEU A 236 -1.23 -0.54 -10.86
C LEU A 236 -2.37 -0.81 -11.85
N VAL A 237 -3.62 -0.74 -11.37
CA VAL A 237 -4.81 -0.96 -12.19
C VAL A 237 -5.03 0.22 -13.14
N GLY A 238 -5.55 -0.06 -14.34
CA GLY A 238 -5.83 1.00 -15.33
C GLY A 238 -4.60 1.59 -16.03
N PHE A 239 -3.39 1.19 -15.62
CA PHE A 239 -2.16 1.69 -16.20
C PHE A 239 -1.84 1.07 -17.57
N GLY A 240 -1.44 1.93 -18.51
CA GLY A 240 -1.14 1.58 -19.89
C GLY A 240 0.35 1.53 -20.23
N PRO A 241 0.70 1.35 -21.52
CA PRO A 241 2.09 1.21 -21.98
C PRO A 241 2.92 2.50 -21.90
N SER A 242 2.29 3.63 -21.56
CA SER A 242 2.96 4.91 -21.34
C SER A 242 3.87 4.88 -20.12
N GLY A 243 3.69 3.90 -19.22
CA GLY A 243 4.51 3.72 -18.04
C GLY A 243 4.27 4.81 -17.00
N ILE A 244 5.08 4.76 -15.95
CA ILE A 244 5.05 5.69 -14.81
C ILE A 244 5.90 6.92 -15.19
N ALA A 245 5.48 8.12 -14.78
CA ALA A 245 6.18 9.36 -15.09
C ALA A 245 7.40 9.56 -14.18
N ALA A 246 8.33 10.40 -14.63
CA ALA A 246 9.47 10.76 -13.79
C ALA A 246 9.00 11.54 -12.55
N GLY A 247 9.33 11.05 -11.35
CA GLY A 247 8.92 11.64 -10.07
C GLY A 247 7.78 10.92 -9.37
N ASP A 248 7.11 9.98 -10.04
CA ASP A 248 6.07 9.13 -9.45
C ASP A 248 6.65 8.04 -8.56
N ILE A 249 7.94 7.71 -8.68
CA ILE A 249 8.63 6.78 -7.77
C ILE A 249 9.68 7.58 -6.99
N ILE A 250 9.62 7.48 -5.67
CA ILE A 250 10.49 8.20 -4.74
C ILE A 250 11.09 7.26 -3.68
N ALA A 251 12.14 7.74 -3.01
CA ALA A 251 12.75 7.13 -1.83
C ALA A 251 12.08 7.63 -0.54
#